data_AF-A0A3N5XXC1-F1
#
_entry.id   AF-A0A3N5XXC1-F1
#
_cell.length_a   1.000
_cell.length_b   1.000
_cell.length_c   1.000
_cell.angle_alpha   90.00
_cell.angle_beta   90.00
_cell.angle_gamma   90.00
#
_symmetry.space_group_name_H-M   'P 1'
#
loop_
_entity.id
_entity.type
_entity.pdbx_description
1 polymer ?
#
loop_
_entity_poly.entity_id
_entity_poly.type
_entity_poly.pdbx_seq_one_letter_code
_entity_poly.pdbx_strand_id
1 'polypeptide(L)'
;ARLLAAAYRHHMHWSELIGGDIVLTIPYEWQKLFNASTVEVKERFQNPVPTEIVDTLYRLFPDFRRAYDTDGLSVAELDTFGPTARTLRTFISPYHDLVSVIRDFMLPNPDVM
;
A
#
# COMPACT_ATOMS: atom_id res chain seq x y z
N ALA A 1 -16.63 11.31 -1.53
CA ALA A 1 -15.28 10.73 -1.69
C ALA A 1 -15.38 9.54 -2.65
N ARG A 2 -14.36 9.26 -3.47
CA ARG A 2 -14.27 8.06 -4.32
C ARG A 2 -13.17 7.15 -3.78
N LEU A 3 -13.39 5.84 -3.78
CA LEU A 3 -12.39 4.87 -3.31
C LEU A 3 -11.17 4.87 -4.23
N LEU A 4 -9.98 4.73 -3.63
CA LEU A 4 -8.69 4.70 -4.31
C LEU A 4 -7.95 3.43 -3.92
N ALA A 5 -7.61 2.58 -4.90
CA ALA A 5 -6.74 1.43 -4.67
C ALA A 5 -5.30 1.75 -5.09
N ALA A 6 -4.39 1.56 -4.14
CA ALA A 6 -2.96 1.85 -4.25
C ALA A 6 -2.12 0.69 -3.69
N ALA A 7 -0.80 0.84 -3.71
CA ALA A 7 0.14 -0.09 -3.04
C ALA A 7 0.04 -1.57 -3.48
N TYR A 8 0.08 -1.81 -4.79
CA TYR A 8 0.07 -3.15 -5.40
C TYR A 8 1.28 -3.99 -4.98
N ARG A 9 1.04 -5.26 -4.62
CA ARG A 9 2.06 -6.25 -4.22
C ARG A 9 1.91 -7.59 -4.94
N HIS A 10 0.74 -7.86 -5.50
CA HIS A 10 0.46 -9.00 -6.36
C HIS A 10 -0.69 -8.65 -7.32
N HIS A 11 -0.91 -9.48 -8.34
CA HIS A 11 -1.90 -9.19 -9.37
C HIS A 11 -3.35 -9.13 -8.84
N MET A 12 -3.67 -9.87 -7.79
CA MET A 12 -5.03 -9.83 -7.20
C MET A 12 -5.41 -8.46 -6.60
N HIS A 13 -4.44 -7.58 -6.29
CA HIS A 13 -4.75 -6.18 -5.92
C HIS A 13 -5.35 -5.37 -7.08
N TRP A 14 -5.27 -5.88 -8.31
CA TRP A 14 -5.94 -5.33 -9.48
C TRP A 14 -7.11 -6.22 -9.91
N SER A 15 -6.88 -7.52 -10.09
CA SER A 15 -7.88 -8.41 -10.72
C SER A 15 -9.19 -8.54 -9.95
N GLU A 16 -9.15 -8.47 -8.62
CA GLU A 16 -10.33 -8.56 -7.77
C GLU A 16 -11.11 -7.25 -7.68
N LEU A 17 -10.52 -6.14 -8.13
CA LEU A 17 -11.14 -4.82 -8.11
C LEU A 17 -11.75 -4.39 -9.45
N ILE A 18 -11.65 -5.23 -10.48
CA ILE A 18 -12.19 -4.95 -11.81
C ILE A 18 -13.72 -4.79 -11.73
N GLY A 19 -14.25 -3.74 -12.35
CA GLY A 19 -15.69 -3.42 -12.42
C GLY A 19 -16.19 -2.43 -11.36
N GLY A 20 -15.36 -1.97 -10.42
CA GLY A 20 -15.75 -0.95 -9.44
C GLY A 20 -15.67 0.49 -9.96
N ASP A 21 -16.56 1.39 -9.50
CA ASP A 21 -16.42 2.85 -9.68
C ASP A 21 -15.37 3.41 -8.70
N ILE A 22 -14.11 3.06 -8.96
CA ILE A 22 -12.96 3.41 -8.11
C ILE A 22 -11.81 3.96 -8.94
N VAL A 23 -10.86 4.62 -8.29
CA VAL A 23 -9.61 5.05 -8.91
C VAL A 23 -8.51 4.03 -8.61
N LEU A 24 -7.69 3.71 -9.61
CA LEU A 24 -6.55 2.80 -9.47
C LEU A 24 -5.24 3.55 -9.74
N THR A 25 -4.36 3.68 -8.75
CA THR A 25 -3.01 4.24 -8.93
C THR A 25 -1.99 3.13 -9.16
N ILE A 26 -2.00 2.57 -10.37
CA ILE A 26 -1.16 1.44 -10.73
C ILE A 26 0.27 1.92 -11.07
N PRO A 27 1.32 1.45 -10.37
CA PRO A 27 2.70 1.76 -10.73
C PRO A 27 3.07 1.25 -12.12
N TYR A 28 3.98 1.93 -12.82
CA TYR A 28 4.37 1.59 -14.20
C TYR A 28 4.77 0.13 -14.38
N GLU A 29 5.57 -0.43 -13.47
CA GLU A 29 5.97 -1.85 -13.53
C GLU A 29 4.75 -2.79 -13.49
N TRP A 30 3.75 -2.51 -12.65
CA TRP A 30 2.52 -3.28 -12.60
C TRP A 30 1.67 -3.13 -13.86
N GLN A 31 1.62 -1.94 -14.46
CA GLN A 31 0.89 -1.73 -15.73
C GLN A 31 1.45 -2.63 -16.84
N LYS A 32 2.79 -2.69 -16.97
CA LYS A 32 3.45 -3.58 -17.93
C LYS A 32 3.11 -5.05 -17.66
N LEU A 33 3.17 -5.47 -16.39
CA LEU A 33 2.86 -6.84 -16.00
C LEU A 33 1.41 -7.21 -16.31
N PHE A 34 0.44 -6.33 -16.05
CA PHE A 34 -0.97 -6.58 -16.35
C PHE A 34 -1.24 -6.66 -17.84
N ASN A 35 -0.68 -5.74 -18.64
CA ASN A 35 -0.81 -5.76 -20.09
C ASN A 35 -0.24 -7.04 -20.73
N ALA A 36 0.80 -7.62 -20.13
CA ALA A 36 1.41 -8.87 -20.59
C ALA A 36 0.78 -10.14 -19.97
N SER A 37 -0.16 -9.99 -19.04
CA SER A 37 -0.74 -11.12 -18.30
C SER A 37 -1.88 -11.79 -19.06
N THR A 38 -2.15 -13.05 -18.71
CA THR A 38 -3.33 -13.81 -19.16
C THR A 38 -4.48 -13.73 -18.16
N VAL A 39 -4.41 -12.81 -17.19
CA VAL A 39 -5.46 -12.63 -16.19
C VAL A 39 -6.74 -12.16 -16.89
N GLU A 40 -7.82 -12.91 -16.69
CA GLU A 40 -9.11 -12.60 -17.29
C GLU A 40 -9.65 -11.26 -16.77
N VAL A 41 -9.89 -10.33 -17.70
CA VAL A 41 -10.53 -9.03 -17.44
C VAL A 41 -12.05 -9.25 -17.38
N LYS A 42 -12.54 -9.52 -16.18
CA LYS A 42 -13.97 -9.62 -15.87
C LYS A 42 -14.28 -8.93 -14.55
N GLU A 43 -15.51 -8.49 -14.40
CA GLU A 43 -15.98 -7.85 -13.18
C GLU A 43 -15.92 -8.83 -11.99
N ARG A 44 -15.31 -8.38 -10.91
CA ARG A 44 -15.20 -9.12 -9.63
C ARG A 44 -15.48 -8.27 -8.41
N PHE A 45 -15.60 -6.95 -8.56
CA PHE A 45 -15.73 -6.02 -7.44
C PHE A 45 -16.94 -6.31 -6.53
N GLN A 46 -18.03 -6.83 -7.09
CA GLN A 46 -19.25 -7.18 -6.32
C GLN A 46 -19.22 -8.60 -5.75
N ASN A 47 -18.18 -9.39 -6.04
CA ASN A 47 -18.05 -10.72 -5.46
C ASN A 47 -17.82 -10.56 -3.95
N PRO A 48 -18.58 -11.27 -3.10
CA PRO A 48 -18.35 -11.23 -1.68
C PRO A 48 -16.98 -11.84 -1.36
N VAL A 49 -16.29 -11.27 -0.38
CA VAL A 49 -15.09 -11.90 0.19
C VAL A 49 -15.54 -13.15 0.95
N PRO A 50 -15.00 -14.34 0.66
CA PRO A 50 -15.35 -15.55 1.38
C PRO A 50 -15.06 -15.43 2.89
N THR A 51 -16.03 -15.80 3.72
CA THR A 51 -15.95 -15.63 5.19
C THR A 51 -14.74 -16.37 5.78
N GLU A 52 -14.38 -17.52 5.24
CA GLU A 52 -13.24 -18.31 5.69
C GLU A 52 -11.89 -17.59 5.55
N ILE A 53 -11.77 -16.65 4.60
CA ILE A 53 -10.59 -15.80 4.45
C ILE A 53 -10.50 -14.85 5.63
N VAL A 54 -11.60 -14.12 5.91
CA VAL A 54 -11.67 -13.16 7.01
C VAL A 54 -11.45 -13.87 8.34
N ASP A 55 -12.12 -14.99 8.59
CA ASP A 55 -11.96 -15.80 9.81
C ASP A 55 -10.51 -16.27 10.01
N THR A 56 -9.86 -16.66 8.92
CA THR A 56 -8.45 -17.07 8.95
C THR A 56 -7.55 -15.89 9.30
N LEU A 57 -7.80 -14.70 8.74
CA LEU A 57 -7.05 -13.50 9.07
C LEU A 57 -7.25 -13.10 10.54
N TYR A 58 -8.49 -13.15 11.05
CA TYR A 58 -8.82 -12.89 12.46
C TYR A 58 -8.14 -13.86 13.43
N ARG A 59 -7.95 -15.12 13.02
CA ARG A 59 -7.32 -16.16 13.83
C ARG A 59 -5.80 -16.08 13.82
N LEU A 60 -5.21 -15.82 12.65
CA LEU A 60 -3.75 -15.89 12.47
C LEU A 60 -3.03 -14.57 12.73
N PHE A 61 -3.71 -13.43 12.53
CA PHE A 61 -3.08 -12.11 12.60
C PHE A 61 -3.83 -11.21 13.60
N PRO A 62 -3.37 -11.14 14.86
CA PRO A 62 -3.99 -10.27 15.86
C PRO A 62 -4.09 -8.79 15.42
N ASP A 63 -3.08 -8.30 14.70
CA ASP A 63 -3.07 -6.95 14.16
C ASP A 63 -4.08 -6.73 13.02
N PHE A 64 -4.50 -7.79 12.32
CA PHE A 64 -5.56 -7.67 11.31
C PHE A 64 -6.87 -7.25 11.97
N ARG A 65 -7.27 -7.91 13.07
CA ARG A 65 -8.47 -7.54 13.82
C ARG A 65 -8.44 -6.09 14.26
N ARG A 66 -7.31 -5.66 14.83
CA ARG A 66 -7.10 -4.28 15.29
C ARG A 66 -7.25 -3.26 14.15
N ALA A 67 -6.73 -3.58 12.97
CA ALA A 67 -6.78 -2.67 11.82
C ALA A 67 -8.08 -2.76 10.98
N TYR A 68 -8.82 -3.87 11.09
CA TYR A 68 -10.01 -4.14 10.28
C TYR A 68 -11.31 -3.73 10.97
N ASP A 69 -11.41 -3.94 12.30
CA ASP A 69 -12.59 -3.55 13.06
C ASP A 69 -12.67 -2.03 13.23
N THR A 70 -13.87 -1.46 13.08
CA THR A 70 -14.12 -0.01 13.19
C THR A 70 -13.57 0.60 14.49
N ASP A 71 -13.67 -0.14 15.60
CA ASP A 71 -13.22 0.28 16.93
C ASP A 71 -11.97 -0.49 17.40
N GLY A 72 -11.23 -1.12 16.46
CA GLY A 72 -10.08 -1.96 16.77
C GLY A 72 -8.82 -1.21 17.23
N LEU A 73 -8.76 0.10 16.98
CA LEU A 73 -7.69 1.01 17.42
C LEU A 73 -8.27 2.37 17.78
N SER A 74 -7.90 2.90 18.94
CA SER A 74 -8.08 4.32 19.25
C SER A 74 -7.10 5.19 18.46
N VAL A 75 -7.39 6.50 18.39
CA VAL A 75 -6.50 7.48 17.73
C VAL A 75 -5.08 7.44 18.31
N ALA A 76 -4.94 7.37 19.63
CA ALA A 76 -3.64 7.34 20.28
C ALA A 76 -2.87 6.02 20.01
N GLU A 77 -3.57 4.89 19.90
CA GLU A 77 -2.94 3.61 19.55
C GLU A 77 -2.49 3.58 18.09
N LEU A 78 -3.22 4.25 17.19
CA LEU A 78 -2.87 4.32 15.77
C LEU A 78 -1.49 4.97 15.54
N ASP A 79 -1.15 6.01 16.31
CA ASP A 79 0.13 6.73 16.20
C ASP A 79 1.34 5.84 16.45
N THR A 80 1.18 4.85 17.34
CA THR A 80 2.25 3.91 17.73
C THR A 80 2.09 2.53 17.08
N PHE A 81 1.02 2.32 16.31
CA PHE A 81 0.77 1.07 15.62
C PHE A 81 1.89 0.76 14.62
N GLY A 82 2.42 -0.46 14.67
CA GLY A 82 3.63 -0.86 13.93
C GLY A 82 3.58 -0.53 12.43
N PRO A 83 2.50 -0.88 11.71
CA PRO A 83 2.30 -0.50 10.31
C PRO A 83 2.29 1.01 10.07
N THR A 84 1.66 1.80 10.96
CA THR A 84 1.64 3.27 10.87
C THR A 84 3.06 3.83 11.02
N ALA A 85 3.74 3.49 12.11
CA ALA A 85 5.10 3.95 12.37
C ALA A 85 6.06 3.55 11.25
N ARG A 86 5.95 2.32 10.73
CA ARG A 86 6.75 1.85 9.59
C ARG A 86 6.47 2.68 8.34
N THR A 87 5.21 2.93 8.02
CA THR A 87 4.82 3.72 6.84
C THR A 87 5.35 5.16 6.94
N LEU A 88 5.19 5.81 8.09
CA LEU A 88 5.73 7.16 8.31
C LEU A 88 7.25 7.18 8.12
N ARG A 89 7.97 6.19 8.66
CA ARG A 89 9.42 6.07 8.45
C ARG A 89 9.79 5.89 6.97
N THR A 90 8.99 5.14 6.21
CA THR A 90 9.23 4.99 4.75
C THR A 90 9.00 6.27 3.96
N PHE A 91 8.24 7.24 4.47
CA PHE A 91 8.11 8.56 3.86
C PHE A 91 9.18 9.55 4.34
N ILE A 92 9.53 9.49 5.62
CA ILE A 92 10.50 10.41 6.25
C ILE A 92 11.92 10.15 5.73
N SER A 93 12.34 8.89 5.58
CA SER A 93 13.71 8.57 5.14
C SER A 93 14.04 9.13 3.75
N PRO A 94 13.24 8.90 2.69
CA PRO A 94 13.53 9.45 1.38
C PRO A 94 13.53 10.98 1.34
N TYR A 95 12.75 11.64 2.21
CA TYR A 95 12.83 13.10 2.36
C TYR A 95 14.19 13.54 2.92
N HIS A 96 14.70 12.88 3.95
CA HIS A 96 16.05 13.14 4.46
C HIS A 96 17.12 12.87 3.41
N ASP A 97 16.99 11.77 2.66
CA ASP A 97 17.92 11.41 1.59
C ASP A 97 17.95 12.51 0.51
N LEU A 98 16.77 13.01 0.11
CA LEU A 98 16.66 14.12 -0.84
C LEU A 98 17.36 15.38 -0.33
N VAL A 99 17.13 15.77 0.92
CA VAL A 99 17.78 16.94 1.52
C VAL A 99 19.30 16.79 1.53
N SER A 100 19.82 15.59 1.81
CA SER A 100 21.26 15.30 1.76
C SER A 100 21.81 15.47 0.34
N VAL A 101 21.14 14.92 -0.67
CA VAL A 101 21.55 15.08 -2.08
C VAL A 101 21.60 16.56 -2.50
N ILE A 102 20.59 17.34 -2.13
CA ILE A 102 20.58 18.78 -2.45
C ILE A 102 21.73 19.52 -1.75
N ARG A 103 22.07 19.15 -0.51
CA ARG A 103 23.21 19.75 0.20
C ARG A 103 24.54 19.45 -0.47
N ASP A 104 24.75 18.21 -0.90
CA ASP A 104 25.98 17.83 -1.62
C ASP A 104 26.09 18.57 -2.96
N PHE A 105 24.97 18.87 -3.62
CA PHE A 105 24.98 19.71 -4.83
C PHE A 105 25.30 21.18 -4.52
N MET A 106 24.78 21.73 -3.42
CA MET A 106 25.02 23.12 -3.02
C MET A 106 26.44 23.36 -2.48
N LEU A 107 27.00 22.38 -1.79
CA LEU A 107 28.32 22.40 -1.18
C LEU A 107 29.07 21.12 -1.56
N PRO A 108 29.62 21.03 -2.79
CA PRO A 108 30.30 19.83 -3.25
C PRO A 108 31.45 19.44 -2.32
N ASN A 109 31.55 18.14 -2.03
CA ASN A 109 32.63 17.62 -1.20
C ASN A 109 33.99 17.79 -1.92
N PRO A 110 34.94 18.56 -1.37
CA PRO A 110 36.24 18.79 -2.01
C PRO A 110 37.17 17.58 -1.99
N ASP A 111 36.90 16.57 -1.15
CA ASP A 111 37.79 15.40 -0.95
C ASP A 111 37.48 14.22 -1.89
N VAL A 112 36.43 14.31 -2.70
CA VAL A 112 36.02 13.29 -3.69
C VAL A 112 36.29 13.72 -5.14
N MET A 113 37.06 14.80 -5.33
CA MET A 113 37.56 15.26 -6.63
C MET A 113 38.85 14.56 -7.03
#